data_AF-A0A7X9R0Q2-F1
#
_entry.id   AF-A0A7X9R0Q2-F1
#
_cell.length_a   1.000
_cell.length_b   1.000
_cell.length_c   1.000
_cell.angle_alpha   90.00
_cell.angle_beta   90.00
_cell.angle_gamma   90.00
#
_symmetry.space_group_name_H-M   'P 1'
#
loop_
_entity.id
_entity.type
_entity.pdbx_description
1 polymer ?
#
loop_
_entity_poly.entity_id
_entity_poly.type
_entity_poly.pdbx_seq_one_letter_code
_entity_poly.pdbx_strand_id
1 'polypeptide(L)'
;MSYDLEILGKIESGDYICIDEPENSSPTYNLGEMFRNAMNWDFKQGTIYNVAQIFENIQRGISELEQYPEKYVQYEPENKWGTVSSALEDLRSLRDCILEQEIDTKYLYMRW
;
A
#
# COMPACT_ATOMS: atom_id res chain seq x y z
N MET A 1 -6.79 12.23 -9.12
CA MET A 1 -5.49 12.21 -8.40
C MET A 1 -5.27 10.76 -7.98
N SER A 2 -4.05 10.23 -8.10
CA SER A 2 -3.66 8.85 -7.71
C SER A 2 -2.46 8.85 -6.77
N TYR A 3 -2.41 7.90 -5.84
CA TYR A 3 -1.18 7.59 -5.10
C TYR A 3 -0.07 7.16 -6.06
N ASP A 4 1.17 7.18 -5.57
CA ASP A 4 2.35 6.73 -6.33
C ASP A 4 3.13 5.77 -5.44
N LEU A 5 2.86 4.48 -5.58
CA LEU A 5 3.47 3.42 -4.78
C LEU A 5 4.76 2.95 -5.42
N GLU A 6 5.86 3.00 -4.66
CA GLU A 6 7.18 2.55 -5.12
C GLU A 6 7.86 1.70 -4.04
N ILE A 7 8.58 0.66 -4.46
CA ILE A 7 9.52 -0.08 -3.61
C ILE A 7 10.91 0.53 -3.78
N LEU A 8 11.54 0.84 -2.65
CA LEU A 8 12.76 1.62 -2.59
C LEU A 8 13.90 0.85 -1.90
N GLY A 9 15.09 0.98 -2.46
CA GLY A 9 16.35 0.61 -1.82
C GLY A 9 17.05 1.86 -1.27
N LYS A 10 17.68 1.74 -0.09
CA LYS A 10 18.54 2.80 0.46
C LYS A 10 19.99 2.56 0.06
N ILE A 11 20.61 3.54 -0.60
CA ILE A 11 22.01 3.45 -1.03
C ILE A 11 22.97 4.05 -0.01
N GLU A 12 24.29 3.86 -0.20
CA GLU A 12 25.33 4.28 0.74
C GLU A 12 25.32 5.79 1.06
N SER A 13 24.90 6.64 0.12
CA SER A 13 24.76 8.09 0.36
C SER A 13 23.66 8.43 1.36
N GLY A 14 22.79 7.47 1.69
CA GLY A 14 21.59 7.66 2.50
C GLY A 14 20.35 8.01 1.67
N ASP A 15 20.49 8.20 0.36
CA ASP A 15 19.38 8.42 -0.55
C ASP A 15 18.59 7.14 -0.81
N TYR A 16 17.40 7.31 -1.38
CA TYR A 16 16.50 6.23 -1.77
C TYR A 16 16.34 6.20 -3.28
N ILE A 17 16.41 5.01 -3.86
CA ILE A 17 16.16 4.77 -5.29
C ILE A 17 14.99 3.82 -5.45
N CYS A 18 14.13 4.08 -6.44
CA CYS A 18 13.10 3.13 -6.83
C CYS A 18 13.77 1.90 -7.45
N ILE A 19 13.46 0.73 -6.91
CA ILE A 19 13.96 -0.55 -7.39
C ILE A 19 12.86 -1.38 -8.05
N ASP A 20 11.59 -1.14 -7.69
CA ASP A 20 10.44 -1.81 -8.27
C ASP A 20 9.14 -1.05 -8.00
N GLU A 21 8.09 -1.41 -8.72
CA GLU A 21 6.73 -0.88 -8.56
C GLU A 21 5.72 -2.03 -8.58
N PRO A 22 4.68 -1.99 -7.73
CA PRO A 22 3.61 -2.99 -7.81
C PRO A 22 2.82 -2.81 -9.11
N GLU A 23 2.22 -3.89 -9.61
CA GLU A 23 1.36 -3.86 -10.81
C GLU A 23 0.28 -2.76 -10.71
N ASN A 24 -0.30 -2.57 -9.52
CA ASN A 24 -1.20 -1.47 -9.19
C ASN A 24 -0.46 -0.35 -8.43
N SER A 25 0.49 0.32 -9.08
CA SER A 25 1.28 1.40 -8.46
C SER A 25 0.55 2.73 -8.31
N SER A 26 -0.61 2.90 -8.95
CA SER A 26 -1.34 4.18 -8.97
C SER A 26 -2.79 4.09 -8.46
N PRO A 27 -3.05 3.59 -7.23
CA PRO A 27 -4.40 3.52 -6.72
C PRO A 27 -5.01 4.91 -6.55
N THR A 28 -6.32 5.03 -6.74
CA THR A 28 -7.02 6.31 -6.64
C THR A 28 -7.00 6.89 -5.22
N TYR A 29 -6.81 8.21 -5.09
CA TYR A 29 -6.86 8.89 -3.78
C TYR A 29 -8.19 8.68 -3.03
N ASN A 30 -9.26 8.37 -3.74
CA ASN A 30 -10.57 8.14 -3.12
C ASN A 30 -10.55 6.93 -2.17
N LEU A 31 -9.62 5.99 -2.34
CA LEU A 31 -9.46 4.84 -1.46
C LEU A 31 -8.74 5.18 -0.15
N GLY A 32 -8.25 6.43 0.01
CA GLY A 32 -7.40 6.82 1.12
C GLY A 32 -8.01 6.57 2.50
N GLU A 33 -9.30 6.87 2.70
CA GLU A 33 -9.96 6.62 3.98
C GLU A 33 -10.15 5.12 4.25
N MET A 34 -10.51 4.35 3.22
CA MET A 34 -10.63 2.90 3.29
C MET A 34 -9.31 2.25 3.69
N PHE A 35 -8.22 2.62 3.02
CA PHE A 35 -6.87 2.14 3.30
C PHE A 35 -6.44 2.42 4.73
N ARG A 36 -6.61 3.65 5.23
CA ARG A 36 -6.22 3.99 6.61
C ARG A 36 -6.99 3.17 7.65
N ASN A 37 -8.29 3.00 7.45
CA ASN A 37 -9.15 2.25 8.37
C ASN A 37 -8.83 0.74 8.33
N ALA A 38 -8.68 0.16 7.14
CA ALA A 38 -8.41 -1.26 6.97
C ALA A 38 -7.02 -1.63 7.52
N MET A 39 -5.99 -0.86 7.17
CA MET A 39 -4.61 -1.10 7.63
C MET A 39 -4.37 -0.66 9.08
N ASN A 40 -5.29 0.10 9.67
CA ASN A 40 -5.09 0.80 10.94
C ASN A 40 -3.77 1.59 10.95
N TRP A 41 -3.55 2.37 9.89
CA TRP A 41 -2.31 3.09 9.64
C TRP A 41 -2.57 4.40 8.91
N ASP A 42 -2.20 5.52 9.53
CA ASP A 42 -2.32 6.86 8.94
C ASP A 42 -1.09 7.22 8.09
N PHE A 43 -1.00 6.61 6.91
CA PHE A 43 0.04 6.91 5.93
C PHE A 43 -0.14 8.30 5.30
N LYS A 44 0.95 8.80 4.72
CA LYS A 44 1.04 10.08 4.01
C LYS A 44 1.69 9.86 2.67
N GLN A 45 1.07 10.40 1.61
CA GLN A 45 1.65 10.37 0.28
C GLN A 45 2.99 11.11 0.21
N GLY A 46 3.90 10.61 -0.62
CA GLY A 46 5.28 11.04 -0.80
C GLY A 46 6.20 10.64 0.35
N THR A 47 5.68 10.00 1.40
CA THR A 47 6.49 9.64 2.58
C THR A 47 7.10 8.26 2.39
N ILE A 48 8.36 8.14 2.80
CA ILE A 48 9.11 6.89 2.74
C ILE A 48 9.03 6.16 4.08
N TYR A 49 8.60 4.91 4.06
CA TYR A 49 8.46 4.05 5.23
C TYR A 49 9.37 2.82 5.10
N ASN A 50 9.88 2.32 6.22
CA ASN A 50 10.58 1.04 6.23
C ASN A 50 9.57 -0.11 6.19
N VAL A 51 9.75 -1.05 5.26
CA VAL A 51 8.79 -2.13 5.04
C VAL A 51 8.60 -2.98 6.30
N ALA A 52 9.67 -3.34 7.01
CA ALA A 52 9.55 -4.15 8.23
C ALA A 52 8.70 -3.50 9.34
N GLN A 53 8.50 -2.18 9.31
CA GLN A 53 7.66 -1.47 10.28
C GLN A 53 6.18 -1.43 9.89
N ILE A 54 5.87 -1.51 8.59
CA ILE A 54 4.52 -1.26 8.06
C ILE A 54 3.90 -2.49 7.38
N PHE A 55 4.67 -3.56 7.18
CA PHE A 55 4.20 -4.74 6.46
C PHE A 55 3.02 -5.42 7.15
N GLU A 56 3.02 -5.48 8.49
CA GLU A 56 1.87 -6.01 9.25
C GLU A 56 0.60 -5.19 9.03
N ASN A 57 0.71 -3.86 8.86
CA ASN A 57 -0.43 -3.00 8.55
C ASN A 57 -1.02 -3.31 7.16
N ILE A 58 -0.16 -3.54 6.16
CA ILE A 58 -0.61 -3.96 4.81
C ILE A 58 -1.32 -5.31 4.89
N GLN A 59 -0.72 -6.31 5.57
CA GLN A 59 -1.31 -7.63 5.73
C GLN A 59 -2.65 -7.58 6.49
N ARG A 60 -2.74 -6.71 7.49
CA ARG A 60 -4.00 -6.43 8.20
C ARG A 60 -5.04 -5.85 7.24
N GLY A 61 -4.68 -4.86 6.42
CA GLY A 61 -5.59 -4.26 5.45
C GLY A 61 -6.16 -5.28 4.46
N ILE A 62 -5.30 -6.14 3.91
CA ILE A 62 -5.72 -7.26 3.04
C ILE A 62 -6.71 -8.18 3.77
N SER A 63 -6.37 -8.58 5.00
CA SER A 63 -7.21 -9.50 5.78
C SER A 63 -8.58 -8.89 6.11
N GLU A 64 -8.62 -7.61 6.48
CA GLU A 64 -9.85 -6.89 6.82
C GLU A 64 -10.77 -6.71 5.60
N LEU A 65 -10.21 -6.29 4.45
CA LEU A 65 -10.99 -6.12 3.22
C LEU A 65 -11.49 -7.46 2.66
N GLU A 66 -10.74 -8.55 2.84
CA GLU A 66 -11.14 -9.89 2.41
C GLU A 66 -12.19 -10.52 3.32
N GLN A 67 -12.04 -10.41 4.65
CA GLN A 67 -12.92 -11.09 5.61
C GLN A 67 -14.19 -10.30 5.93
N TYR A 68 -14.13 -8.98 5.88
CA TYR A 68 -15.23 -8.09 6.30
C TYR A 68 -15.51 -6.99 5.26
N PRO A 69 -15.67 -7.31 3.97
CA PRO A 69 -15.82 -6.30 2.90
C PRO A 69 -17.00 -5.34 3.17
N GLU A 70 -18.10 -5.83 3.74
CA GLU A 70 -19.30 -5.05 4.06
C GLU A 70 -19.03 -3.89 5.04
N LYS A 71 -18.03 -4.03 5.92
CA LYS A 71 -17.60 -2.96 6.83
C LYS A 71 -17.01 -1.77 6.08
N TYR A 72 -16.45 -2.00 4.88
CA TYR A 72 -15.68 -1.01 4.13
C TYR A 72 -16.44 -0.42 2.93
N VAL A 73 -17.57 -1.01 2.53
CA VAL A 73 -18.44 -0.47 1.46
C VAL A 73 -18.83 0.98 1.71
N GLN A 74 -18.99 1.39 2.97
CA GLN A 74 -19.30 2.78 3.33
C GLN A 74 -18.22 3.80 2.91
N TYR A 75 -17.00 3.34 2.64
CA TYR A 75 -15.89 4.17 2.16
C TYR A 75 -15.74 4.16 0.63
N GLU A 76 -16.61 3.45 -0.09
CA GLU A 76 -16.62 3.53 -1.56
C GLU A 76 -17.12 4.92 -2.00
N PRO A 77 -16.39 5.59 -2.90
CA PRO A 77 -16.77 6.93 -3.34
C PRO A 77 -17.99 6.88 -4.26
N GLU A 78 -18.84 7.91 -4.19
CA GLU A 78 -20.06 8.03 -5.01
C GLU A 78 -19.76 8.00 -6.53
N ASN A 79 -18.58 8.47 -6.93
CA ASN A 79 -18.10 8.47 -8.32
C ASN A 79 -17.68 7.07 -8.82
N LYS A 80 -17.69 6.06 -7.95
CA LYS A 80 -17.31 4.66 -8.21
C LYS A 80 -15.85 4.45 -8.64
N TRP A 81 -15.00 5.46 -8.45
CA TRP A 81 -13.58 5.35 -8.72
C TRP A 81 -12.87 4.84 -7.47
N GLY A 82 -12.82 3.51 -7.37
CA GLY A 82 -12.37 2.75 -6.21
C GLY A 82 -13.52 1.94 -5.62
N THR A 83 -13.27 0.67 -5.33
CA THR A 83 -14.19 -0.23 -4.62
C THR A 83 -13.41 -0.99 -3.55
N VAL A 84 -14.11 -1.71 -2.66
CA VAL A 84 -13.47 -2.65 -1.74
C VAL A 84 -12.62 -3.67 -2.51
N SER A 85 -13.12 -4.15 -3.65
CA SER A 85 -12.39 -5.11 -4.50
C SER A 85 -11.11 -4.51 -5.06
N SER A 86 -11.17 -3.30 -5.62
CA SER A 86 -9.97 -2.67 -6.18
C SER A 86 -8.95 -2.35 -5.08
N ALA A 87 -9.40 -1.87 -3.91
CA ALA A 87 -8.51 -1.62 -2.78
C ALA A 87 -7.81 -2.90 -2.29
N LEU A 88 -8.53 -4.03 -2.27
CA LEU A 88 -7.94 -5.33 -1.93
C LEU A 88 -6.89 -5.77 -2.96
N GLU A 89 -7.18 -5.59 -4.26
CA GLU A 89 -6.25 -5.86 -5.35
C GLU A 89 -5.00 -4.99 -5.25
N ASP A 90 -5.15 -3.69 -4.98
CA ASP A 90 -4.05 -2.74 -4.82
C ASP A 90 -3.11 -3.15 -3.67
N LEU A 91 -3.66 -3.50 -2.50
CA LEU A 91 -2.86 -3.96 -1.36
C LEU A 91 -2.18 -5.31 -1.62
N ARG A 92 -2.84 -6.23 -2.33
CA ARG A 92 -2.24 -7.52 -2.71
C ARG A 92 -1.08 -7.32 -3.67
N SER A 93 -1.27 -6.50 -4.69
CA SER A 93 -0.23 -6.13 -5.65
C SER A 93 0.98 -5.54 -4.92
N LEU A 94 0.76 -4.64 -3.96
CA LEU A 94 1.81 -4.08 -3.11
C LEU A 94 2.54 -5.13 -2.26
N ARG A 95 1.79 -6.01 -1.59
CA ARG A 95 2.37 -7.10 -0.77
C ARG A 95 3.21 -8.04 -1.63
N ASP A 96 2.69 -8.42 -2.80
CA ASP A 96 3.34 -9.41 -3.66
C ASP A 96 4.64 -8.82 -4.22
N CYS A 97 4.62 -7.55 -4.68
CA CYS A 97 5.83 -6.83 -5.08
C CYS A 97 6.89 -6.78 -3.97
N ILE A 98 6.50 -6.56 -2.70
CA ILE A 98 7.43 -6.61 -1.55
C ILE A 98 8.02 -8.01 -1.36
N LEU A 99 7.20 -9.06 -1.45
CA LEU A 99 7.61 -10.44 -1.18
C LEU A 99 8.45 -11.06 -2.31
N GLU A 100 8.31 -10.55 -3.54
CA GLU A 100 9.12 -10.95 -4.69
C GLU A 100 10.56 -10.42 -4.62
N GLN A 101 10.82 -9.41 -3.80
CA GLN A 101 12.17 -8.89 -3.62
C GLN A 101 13.07 -9.90 -2.90
N GLU A 102 14.27 -10.13 -3.42
CA GLU A 102 15.29 -10.96 -2.77
C GLU A 102 15.99 -10.25 -1.58
N ILE A 103 15.46 -9.09 -1.15
CA ILE A 103 16.03 -8.24 -0.10
C ILE A 103 15.19 -8.40 1.18
N ASP A 104 15.86 -8.57 2.32
CA ASP A 104 15.19 -8.60 3.63
C ASP A 104 14.41 -7.29 3.88
N THR A 105 13.14 -7.42 4.28
CA THR A 105 12.22 -6.31 4.56
C THR A 105 12.79 -5.19 5.44
N LYS A 106 13.75 -5.46 6.34
CA LYS A 106 14.40 -4.42 7.16
C LYS A 106 15.27 -3.45 6.34
N TYR A 107 15.70 -3.87 5.16
CA TYR A 107 16.47 -3.07 4.20
C TYR A 107 15.61 -2.53 3.05
N LEU A 108 14.34 -2.93 2.97
CA LEU A 108 13.38 -2.42 2.00
C LEU A 108 12.60 -1.23 2.55
N TYR A 109 12.30 -0.31 1.65
CA TYR A 109 11.49 0.86 1.93
C TYR A 109 10.38 0.99 0.89
N MET A 110 9.37 1.78 1.22
CA MET A 110 8.22 2.02 0.37
C MET A 110 7.93 3.50 0.36
N ARG A 111 7.65 4.08 -0.81
CA ARG A 111 6.92 5.33 -0.92
C ARG A 111 5.44 5.02 -1.06
N TRP A 112 4.62 5.65 -0.22
CA TRP A 112 3.18 5.73 -0.42
C TRP A 112 2.83 7.03 -1.13
#